data_AF-K4LZ59-F1
#
_entry.id   AF-K4LZ59-F1
#
_cell.length_a   1.000
_cell.length_b   1.000
_cell.length_c   1.000
_cell.angle_alpha   90.00
_cell.angle_beta   90.00
_cell.angle_gamma   90.00
#
_symmetry.space_group_name_H-M   'P 1'
#
loop_
_entity.id
_entity.type
_entity.pdbx_description
1 polymer ?
#
loop_
_entity_poly.entity_id
_entity_poly.type
_entity_poly.pdbx_seq_one_letter_code
_entity_poly.pdbx_strand_id
1 'polypeptide(L)'
;AYRRSFRVTEASYLIERLVQNAAYEIGMDPAEFRSKNFIKADQFPYLSPTGFVYDSGDYERAMRLAMEMIGYDEIQAEKEQARKEGRLVGIGMASFTEVVGAGHGEEYDILGLKMFDSAELRVHPTGKAILKLGVRSQGQGHETTFAQIVAEELGIPAGDVKVVEGDTDNTPYGLGTYASRSTPVAGAATAVIARKLRDKAKKIAAHLLEASEDDLEWEPGKFSVAGDPDSSVTIQDVAFAAYTNPPPDIEAGLEGVNYYDPPNMTYPFGTYIVIVDVDPGTGQW
;
A
#
# COMPACT_ATOMS: atom_id res chain seq x y z
N ALA A 1 6.52 -16.75 -8.38
CA ALA A 1 7.86 -16.80 -7.74
C ALA A 1 8.66 -15.57 -8.15
N TYR A 2 9.69 -15.22 -7.37
CA TYR A 2 10.69 -14.18 -7.69
C TYR A 2 10.09 -12.82 -8.08
N ARG A 3 9.25 -12.26 -7.20
CA ARG A 3 8.66 -10.91 -7.34
C ARG A 3 7.89 -10.62 -8.65
N ARG A 4 7.45 -11.66 -9.37
CA ARG A 4 6.86 -11.52 -10.72
C ARG A 4 5.46 -10.89 -10.81
N SER A 5 4.80 -10.59 -9.69
CA SER A 5 3.39 -10.13 -9.63
C SER A 5 2.47 -10.76 -10.69
N PHE A 6 2.43 -12.09 -10.79
CA PHE A 6 1.68 -12.79 -11.85
C PHE A 6 2.04 -12.42 -13.31
N ARG A 7 3.34 -12.39 -13.64
CA ARG A 7 3.91 -12.13 -14.98
C ARG A 7 4.03 -10.65 -15.37
N VAL A 8 3.81 -9.73 -14.42
CA VAL A 8 4.07 -8.30 -14.64
C VAL A 8 5.55 -8.03 -14.91
N THR A 9 6.47 -8.81 -14.35
CA THR A 9 7.90 -8.69 -14.69
C THR A 9 8.17 -8.84 -16.19
N GLU A 10 7.55 -9.82 -16.84
CA GLU A 10 7.67 -10.06 -18.27
C GLU A 10 6.94 -8.98 -19.08
N ALA A 11 5.78 -8.53 -18.61
CA ALA A 11 5.01 -7.45 -19.26
C ALA A 11 5.79 -6.12 -19.25
N SER A 12 6.31 -5.71 -18.08
CA SER A 12 7.12 -4.52 -17.90
C SER A 12 8.42 -4.58 -18.69
N TYR A 13 9.10 -5.73 -18.69
CA TYR A 13 10.30 -5.92 -19.52
C TYR A 13 10.00 -5.75 -21.01
N LEU A 14 8.93 -6.38 -21.50
CA LEU A 14 8.54 -6.30 -22.90
C LEU A 14 8.25 -4.85 -23.32
N ILE A 15 7.36 -4.16 -22.60
CA ILE A 15 6.94 -2.81 -22.99
C ILE A 15 8.09 -1.81 -22.90
N GLU A 16 8.89 -1.83 -21.83
CA GLU A 16 10.00 -0.87 -21.68
C GLU A 16 11.12 -1.10 -22.70
N ARG A 17 11.36 -2.35 -23.11
CA ARG A 17 12.29 -2.65 -24.21
C ARG A 17 11.76 -2.16 -25.56
N LEU A 18 10.46 -2.34 -25.82
CA LEU A 18 9.83 -1.86 -27.06
C LEU A 18 9.85 -0.33 -27.14
N VAL A 19 9.49 0.35 -26.05
CA VAL A 19 9.53 1.82 -25.92
C VAL A 19 10.93 2.35 -26.20
N GLN A 20 11.96 1.79 -25.56
CA GLN A 20 13.35 2.21 -25.77
C GLN A 20 13.79 2.01 -27.23
N ASN A 21 13.52 0.84 -27.81
CA ASN A 21 13.93 0.52 -29.17
C ASN A 21 13.19 1.38 -30.21
N ALA A 22 11.90 1.64 -30.00
CA ALA A 22 11.11 2.51 -30.88
C ALA A 22 11.66 3.94 -30.88
N ALA A 23 12.03 4.47 -29.70
CA ALA A 23 12.66 5.79 -29.59
C ALA A 23 13.97 5.86 -30.37
N TYR A 24 14.83 4.85 -30.25
CA TYR A 24 16.09 4.77 -31.00
C TYR A 24 15.89 4.68 -32.51
N GLU A 25 14.93 3.87 -32.97
CA GLU A 25 14.65 3.67 -34.40
C GLU A 25 14.25 5.00 -35.09
N ILE A 26 13.55 5.88 -34.38
CA ILE A 26 13.11 7.18 -34.90
C ILE A 26 14.06 8.33 -34.53
N GLY A 27 15.18 8.05 -33.85
CA GLY A 27 16.14 9.07 -33.42
C GLY A 27 15.61 10.04 -32.35
N MET A 28 14.69 9.60 -31.49
CA MET A 28 14.14 10.38 -30.38
C MET A 28 14.78 9.96 -29.05
N ASP A 29 14.92 10.91 -28.13
CA ASP A 29 15.32 10.59 -26.76
C ASP A 29 14.28 9.67 -26.10
N PRO A 30 14.68 8.55 -25.46
CA PRO A 30 13.74 7.62 -24.83
C PRO A 30 12.90 8.21 -23.69
N ALA A 31 13.37 9.25 -23.00
CA ALA A 31 12.58 9.97 -21.99
C ALA A 31 11.54 10.88 -22.68
N GLU A 32 11.94 11.59 -23.75
CA GLU A 32 10.99 12.38 -24.56
C GLU A 32 9.88 11.49 -25.14
N PHE A 33 10.25 10.33 -25.68
CA PHE A 33 9.29 9.38 -26.25
C PHE A 33 8.28 8.90 -25.20
N ARG A 34 8.73 8.62 -23.96
CA ARG A 34 7.84 8.28 -22.85
C ARG A 34 6.90 9.44 -22.49
N SER A 35 7.43 10.65 -22.32
CA SER A 35 6.64 11.85 -21.97
C SER A 35 5.48 12.10 -22.94
N LYS A 36 5.72 11.91 -24.25
CA LYS A 36 4.70 12.06 -25.30
C LYS A 36 3.58 11.02 -25.20
N ASN A 37 3.85 9.84 -24.63
CA ASN A 37 2.93 8.71 -24.62
C ASN A 37 2.38 8.35 -23.24
N PHE A 38 2.87 8.95 -22.15
CA PHE A 38 2.33 8.70 -20.82
C PHE A 38 0.84 9.07 -20.73
N ILE A 39 0.10 8.19 -20.06
CA ILE A 39 -1.22 8.50 -19.49
C ILE A 39 -1.04 9.69 -18.55
N LYS A 40 -1.87 10.73 -18.72
CA LYS A 40 -1.83 11.96 -17.93
C LYS A 40 -2.55 11.76 -16.59
N ALA A 41 -2.14 12.53 -15.58
CA ALA A 41 -2.64 12.36 -14.22
C ALA A 41 -4.15 12.58 -14.08
N ASP A 42 -4.74 13.41 -14.94
CA ASP A 42 -6.17 13.69 -15.02
C ASP A 42 -6.98 12.63 -15.80
N GLN A 43 -6.31 11.61 -16.36
CA GLN A 43 -6.97 10.50 -17.07
C GLN A 43 -7.27 9.30 -16.16
N PHE A 44 -6.85 9.32 -14.90
CA PHE A 44 -7.13 8.24 -13.96
C PHE A 44 -8.51 8.42 -13.28
N PRO A 45 -9.24 7.33 -13.00
CA PRO A 45 -8.93 5.94 -13.34
C PRO A 45 -8.94 5.65 -14.85
N TYR A 46 -7.94 4.91 -15.34
CA TYR A 46 -7.72 4.72 -16.78
C TYR A 46 -7.97 3.27 -17.21
N LEU A 47 -8.94 3.06 -18.11
CA LEU A 47 -9.15 1.75 -18.74
C LEU A 47 -8.08 1.50 -19.82
N SER A 48 -7.20 0.56 -19.54
CA SER A 48 -6.14 0.15 -20.47
C SER A 48 -6.70 -0.65 -21.65
N PRO A 49 -6.02 -0.66 -22.81
CA PRO A 49 -6.41 -1.49 -23.95
C PRO A 49 -6.40 -3.00 -23.66
N THR A 50 -5.80 -3.44 -22.55
CA THR A 50 -5.76 -4.83 -22.11
C THR A 50 -6.83 -5.16 -21.06
N GLY A 51 -7.71 -4.20 -20.72
CA GLY A 51 -8.88 -4.42 -19.87
C GLY A 51 -8.68 -4.09 -18.39
N PHE A 52 -7.50 -3.64 -17.97
CA PHE A 52 -7.25 -3.22 -16.59
C PHE A 52 -7.67 -1.76 -16.36
N VAL A 53 -8.25 -1.47 -15.21
CA VAL A 53 -8.56 -0.08 -14.80
C VAL A 53 -7.50 0.38 -13.82
N TYR A 54 -6.55 1.20 -14.28
CA TYR A 54 -5.48 1.72 -13.43
C TYR A 54 -6.08 2.73 -12.44
N ASP A 55 -5.72 2.64 -11.16
CA ASP A 55 -6.35 3.40 -10.08
C ASP A 55 -5.92 4.87 -10.06
N SER A 56 -4.62 5.15 -10.15
CA SER A 56 -4.04 6.50 -10.12
C SER A 56 -2.61 6.54 -10.69
N GLY A 57 -2.12 7.72 -11.06
CA GLY A 57 -0.75 7.88 -11.56
C GLY A 57 -0.34 9.31 -11.91
N ASP A 58 0.92 9.65 -11.68
CA ASP A 58 1.56 10.88 -12.18
C ASP A 58 2.95 10.53 -12.76
N TYR A 59 2.92 9.92 -13.93
CA TYR A 59 4.09 9.28 -14.54
C TYR A 59 5.13 10.30 -15.02
N GLU A 60 4.67 11.41 -15.60
CA GLU A 60 5.51 12.51 -16.04
C GLU A 60 6.30 13.08 -14.86
N ARG A 61 5.64 13.34 -13.73
CA ARG A 61 6.30 13.87 -12.53
C ARG A 61 7.32 12.88 -11.97
N ALA A 62 7.00 11.60 -11.89
CA ALA A 62 7.93 10.59 -11.40
C ALA A 62 9.17 10.46 -12.30
N MET A 63 8.98 10.50 -13.63
CA MET A 63 10.10 10.45 -14.57
C MET A 63 10.99 11.69 -14.44
N ARG A 64 10.40 12.89 -14.37
CA ARG A 64 11.15 14.14 -14.20
C ARG A 64 11.96 14.16 -12.90
N LEU A 65 11.37 13.70 -11.80
CA LEU A 65 12.07 13.61 -10.52
C LEU A 65 13.28 12.67 -10.62
N ALA A 66 13.12 11.50 -11.25
CA ALA A 66 14.23 10.58 -11.45
C ALA A 66 15.34 11.19 -12.32
N MET A 67 14.98 11.91 -13.39
CA MET A 67 15.93 12.61 -14.27
C MET A 67 16.68 13.74 -13.55
N GLU A 68 15.99 14.52 -12.72
CA GLU A 68 16.59 15.58 -11.91
C GLU A 68 17.59 15.00 -10.91
N MET A 69 17.21 13.94 -10.19
CA MET A 69 18.05 13.31 -9.16
C MET A 69 19.41 12.83 -9.68
N ILE A 70 19.49 12.46 -10.96
CA ILE A 70 20.74 11.97 -11.57
C ILE A 70 21.46 13.04 -12.40
N GLY A 71 20.83 14.18 -12.72
CA GLY A 71 21.38 15.12 -13.70
C GLY A 71 21.36 14.56 -15.12
N TYR A 72 20.18 14.13 -15.61
CA TYR A 72 20.04 13.39 -16.86
C TYR A 72 20.72 14.05 -18.08
N ASP A 73 20.57 15.37 -18.24
CA ASP A 73 21.15 16.10 -19.38
C ASP A 73 22.68 16.10 -19.34
N GLU A 74 23.26 16.23 -18.14
CA GLU A 74 24.72 16.18 -17.94
C GLU A 74 25.27 14.79 -18.27
N ILE A 75 24.59 13.73 -17.84
CA ILE A 75 24.96 12.34 -18.14
C ILE A 75 24.83 12.04 -19.63
N GLN A 76 23.81 12.57 -20.31
CA GLN A 76 23.67 12.42 -21.76
C GLN A 76 24.86 13.04 -22.50
N ALA A 77 25.29 14.24 -22.10
CA ALA A 77 26.49 14.88 -22.65
C ALA A 77 27.76 14.06 -22.36
N GLU A 78 27.90 13.52 -21.15
CA GLU A 78 29.04 12.65 -20.79
C GLU A 78 29.06 11.37 -21.64
N LYS A 79 27.91 10.73 -21.84
CA LYS A 79 27.77 9.54 -22.68
C LYS A 79 28.23 9.80 -24.12
N GLU A 80 27.86 10.95 -24.69
CA GLU A 80 28.32 11.34 -26.03
C GLU A 80 29.84 11.54 -26.08
N GLN A 81 30.42 12.13 -25.04
CA GLN A 81 31.86 12.32 -24.93
C GLN A 81 32.60 10.98 -24.76
N ALA A 82 32.13 10.12 -23.86
CA ALA A 82 32.67 8.78 -23.62
C ALA A 82 32.67 7.94 -24.92
N ARG A 83 31.62 8.06 -25.74
CA ARG A 83 31.55 7.39 -27.04
C ARG A 83 32.66 7.84 -28.00
N LYS A 84 33.06 9.12 -27.97
CA LYS A 84 34.19 9.65 -28.80
C LYS A 84 35.54 9.11 -28.32
N GLU A 85 35.63 8.75 -27.05
CA GLU A 85 36.83 8.18 -26.41
C GLU A 85 36.89 6.64 -26.53
N GLY A 86 35.91 6.02 -27.19
CA GLY A 86 35.85 4.56 -27.36
C GLY A 86 35.29 3.81 -26.14
N ARG A 87 34.76 4.51 -25.14
CA ARG A 87 34.08 3.92 -23.98
C ARG A 87 32.62 3.61 -24.30
N LEU A 88 32.07 2.56 -23.70
CA LEU A 88 30.68 2.13 -23.91
C LEU A 88 29.82 2.48 -22.69
N VAL A 89 29.32 3.71 -22.66
CA VAL A 89 28.40 4.16 -21.60
C VAL A 89 26.95 4.05 -22.09
N GLY A 90 26.13 3.35 -21.29
CA GLY A 90 24.70 3.17 -21.49
C GLY A 90 23.88 3.87 -20.42
N ILE A 91 22.73 4.42 -20.81
CA ILE A 91 21.71 4.91 -19.89
C ILE A 91 20.47 4.06 -20.12
N GLY A 92 20.09 3.26 -19.14
CA GLY A 92 18.85 2.49 -19.13
C GLY A 92 17.78 3.24 -18.37
N MET A 93 16.57 3.31 -18.91
CA MET A 93 15.41 3.89 -18.26
C MET A 93 14.25 2.89 -18.32
N ALA A 94 13.52 2.75 -17.22
CA ALA A 94 12.29 1.98 -17.13
C ALA A 94 11.24 2.74 -16.33
N SER A 95 10.17 3.18 -16.99
CA SER A 95 8.98 3.77 -16.37
C SER A 95 7.86 2.75 -16.40
N PHE A 96 7.54 2.15 -15.25
CA PHE A 96 6.65 0.99 -15.18
C PHE A 96 5.37 1.30 -14.38
N THR A 97 4.30 0.60 -14.73
CA THR A 97 3.08 0.48 -13.93
C THR A 97 2.98 -0.97 -13.47
N GLU A 98 3.01 -1.19 -12.16
CA GLU A 98 2.80 -2.50 -11.56
C GLU A 98 1.30 -2.81 -11.41
N VAL A 99 1.00 -4.07 -11.13
CA VAL A 99 -0.37 -4.55 -10.91
C VAL A 99 -0.35 -5.49 -9.71
N VAL A 100 -0.82 -5.03 -8.55
CA VAL A 100 -0.69 -5.75 -7.28
C VAL A 100 -1.99 -5.70 -6.47
N GLY A 101 -2.10 -6.57 -5.46
CA GLY A 101 -3.33 -6.65 -4.66
C GLY A 101 -4.40 -7.58 -5.22
N ALA A 102 -4.04 -8.41 -6.22
CA ALA A 102 -4.93 -9.34 -6.93
C ALA A 102 -5.98 -9.96 -5.99
N GLY A 103 -7.27 -9.76 -6.18
CA GLY A 103 -8.03 -8.88 -7.09
C GLY A 103 -9.50 -8.97 -6.67
N HIS A 104 -10.44 -8.26 -7.35
CA HIS A 104 -11.85 -8.35 -6.98
C HIS A 104 -12.34 -9.80 -7.06
N GLY A 105 -13.02 -10.27 -6.01
CA GLY A 105 -13.38 -11.68 -5.84
C GLY A 105 -14.39 -12.22 -6.86
N GLU A 106 -14.97 -11.36 -7.70
CA GLU A 106 -15.77 -11.78 -8.86
C GLU A 106 -14.93 -12.20 -10.06
N GLU A 107 -13.70 -11.68 -10.17
CA GLU A 107 -12.83 -11.86 -11.35
C GLU A 107 -11.63 -12.76 -11.05
N TYR A 108 -11.19 -12.81 -9.79
CA TYR A 108 -9.95 -13.47 -9.41
C TYR A 108 -10.14 -14.45 -8.24
N ASP A 109 -9.70 -15.68 -8.45
CA ASP A 109 -9.70 -16.74 -7.45
C ASP A 109 -8.41 -17.57 -7.45
N ILE A 110 -8.18 -18.29 -6.35
CA ILE A 110 -7.25 -19.41 -6.28
C ILE A 110 -8.05 -20.68 -6.04
N LEU A 111 -8.21 -21.51 -7.08
CA LEU A 111 -8.90 -22.80 -6.99
C LEU A 111 -10.35 -22.66 -6.45
N GLY A 112 -11.06 -21.62 -6.86
CA GLY A 112 -12.41 -21.27 -6.44
C GLY A 112 -12.50 -20.39 -5.19
N LEU A 113 -11.37 -20.09 -4.54
CA LEU A 113 -11.32 -19.21 -3.38
C LEU A 113 -11.08 -17.76 -3.82
N LYS A 114 -12.07 -16.89 -3.62
CA LYS A 114 -11.97 -15.46 -3.91
C LYS A 114 -10.73 -14.84 -3.27
N MET A 115 -10.08 -13.92 -3.97
CA MET A 115 -8.80 -13.33 -3.53
C MET A 115 -8.91 -12.22 -2.48
N PHE A 116 -9.82 -12.35 -1.51
CA PHE A 116 -9.88 -11.48 -0.32
C PHE A 116 -8.69 -11.74 0.62
N ASP A 117 -8.53 -10.90 1.63
CA ASP A 117 -7.77 -11.24 2.84
C ASP A 117 -8.45 -10.64 4.08
N SER A 118 -7.87 -10.82 5.25
CA SER A 118 -8.58 -10.56 6.50
C SER A 118 -7.71 -10.02 7.63
N ALA A 119 -8.39 -9.36 8.55
CA ALA A 119 -7.83 -8.86 9.79
C ALA A 119 -8.85 -9.03 10.93
N GLU A 120 -8.41 -9.63 12.04
CA GLU A 120 -9.13 -9.71 13.31
C GLU A 120 -8.38 -8.85 14.32
N LEU A 121 -9.05 -7.84 14.89
CA LEU A 121 -8.46 -6.92 15.86
C LEU A 121 -9.23 -7.02 17.17
N ARG A 122 -8.51 -7.22 18.27
CA ARG A 122 -9.04 -7.19 19.63
C ARG A 122 -8.23 -6.23 20.49
N VAL A 123 -8.92 -5.30 21.13
CA VAL A 123 -8.35 -4.41 22.15
C VAL A 123 -8.69 -4.97 23.52
N HIS A 124 -7.68 -5.17 24.36
CA HIS A 124 -7.80 -5.70 25.71
C HIS A 124 -8.23 -4.61 26.71
N PRO A 125 -8.71 -4.97 27.92
CA PRO A 125 -9.15 -4.00 28.93
C PRO A 125 -8.09 -2.96 29.33
N THR A 126 -6.80 -3.26 29.14
CA THR A 126 -5.69 -2.34 29.41
C THR A 126 -5.38 -1.39 28.25
N GLY A 127 -6.11 -1.47 27.13
CA GLY A 127 -5.88 -0.69 25.92
C GLY A 127 -4.78 -1.22 24.99
N LYS A 128 -4.11 -2.34 25.34
CA LYS A 128 -3.22 -3.07 24.42
C LYS A 128 -4.04 -3.87 23.41
N ALA A 129 -3.48 -4.20 22.25
CA ALA A 129 -4.22 -4.91 21.21
C ALA A 129 -3.49 -6.15 20.67
N ILE A 130 -4.27 -7.07 20.12
CA ILE A 130 -3.80 -8.16 19.26
C ILE A 130 -4.46 -8.03 17.89
N LEU A 131 -3.64 -7.97 16.85
CA LEU A 131 -4.05 -7.96 15.45
C LEU A 131 -3.63 -9.29 14.83
N LYS A 132 -4.59 -10.03 14.28
CA LYS A 132 -4.35 -11.28 13.57
C LYS A 132 -4.70 -11.13 12.11
N LEU A 133 -3.86 -11.66 11.23
CA LEU A 133 -4.00 -11.45 9.78
C LEU A 133 -4.02 -12.78 9.02
N GLY A 134 -4.74 -12.79 7.90
CA GLY A 134 -4.74 -13.89 6.93
C GLY A 134 -3.54 -13.92 5.98
N VAL A 135 -2.70 -12.88 6.03
CA VAL A 135 -1.38 -12.84 5.37
C VAL A 135 -0.31 -13.52 6.21
N ARG A 136 0.87 -13.74 5.60
CA ARG A 136 2.04 -14.26 6.32
C ARG A 136 3.32 -13.59 5.84
N SER A 137 4.11 -13.05 6.74
CA SER A 137 5.41 -12.46 6.44
C SER A 137 6.46 -13.52 6.11
N GLN A 138 7.36 -13.16 5.20
CA GLN A 138 8.66 -13.80 4.94
C GLN A 138 9.81 -12.78 5.06
N GLY A 139 9.61 -11.69 5.82
CA GLY A 139 10.62 -10.65 6.05
C GLY A 139 10.24 -9.24 5.56
N GLN A 140 9.00 -9.03 5.12
CA GLN A 140 8.52 -7.71 4.67
C GLN A 140 8.23 -6.74 5.83
N GLY A 141 8.32 -7.21 7.08
CA GLY A 141 8.10 -6.38 8.27
C GLY A 141 6.64 -6.19 8.66
N HIS A 142 5.75 -7.15 8.33
CA HIS A 142 4.32 -7.04 8.63
C HIS A 142 4.03 -6.79 10.13
N GLU A 143 4.78 -7.43 11.02
CA GLU A 143 4.63 -7.27 12.47
C GLU A 143 4.76 -5.81 12.92
N THR A 144 5.55 -5.02 12.19
CA THR A 144 5.74 -3.58 12.42
C THR A 144 4.70 -2.77 11.67
N THR A 145 4.56 -2.98 10.37
CA THR A 145 3.80 -2.07 9.50
C THR A 145 2.29 -2.15 9.74
N PHE A 146 1.75 -3.32 10.08
CA PHE A 146 0.33 -3.46 10.38
C PHE A 146 -0.04 -2.90 11.76
N ALA A 147 0.87 -2.98 12.74
CA ALA A 147 0.71 -2.30 14.02
C ALA A 147 0.64 -0.77 13.84
N GLN A 148 1.39 -0.20 12.89
CA GLN A 148 1.31 1.22 12.56
C GLN A 148 -0.06 1.64 12.00
N ILE A 149 -0.72 0.78 11.21
CA ILE A 149 -2.09 1.05 10.72
C ILE A 149 -3.07 1.13 11.89
N VAL A 150 -2.98 0.19 12.84
CA VAL A 150 -3.83 0.22 14.05
C VAL A 150 -3.55 1.46 14.89
N ALA A 151 -2.27 1.84 15.01
CA ALA A 151 -1.87 3.02 15.76
C ALA A 151 -2.44 4.31 15.18
N GLU A 152 -2.42 4.47 13.86
CA GLU A 152 -2.99 5.65 13.21
C GLU A 152 -4.52 5.70 13.35
N GLU A 153 -5.20 4.57 13.18
CA GLU A 153 -6.68 4.53 13.19
C GLU A 153 -7.29 4.64 14.59
N LEU A 154 -6.60 4.15 15.63
CA LEU A 154 -7.10 4.05 17.02
C LEU A 154 -6.29 4.82 18.06
N GLY A 155 -5.10 5.33 17.72
CA GLY A 155 -4.18 5.97 18.66
C GLY A 155 -3.55 5.04 19.70
N ILE A 156 -3.66 3.73 19.54
CA ILE A 156 -2.96 2.75 20.38
C ILE A 156 -1.49 2.73 19.93
N PRO A 157 -0.50 2.94 20.81
CA PRO A 157 0.91 2.90 20.41
C PRO A 157 1.24 1.60 19.67
N ALA A 158 1.94 1.67 18.54
CA ALA A 158 2.25 0.48 17.74
C ALA A 158 2.98 -0.61 18.55
N GLY A 159 3.81 -0.23 19.53
CA GLY A 159 4.48 -1.18 20.45
C GLY A 159 3.55 -1.91 21.42
N ASP A 160 2.30 -1.45 21.57
CA ASP A 160 1.24 -2.09 22.35
C ASP A 160 0.29 -2.94 21.48
N VAL A 161 0.57 -3.05 20.17
CA VAL A 161 -0.18 -3.89 19.24
C VAL A 161 0.65 -5.12 18.88
N LYS A 162 0.23 -6.30 19.35
CA LYS A 162 0.83 -7.57 18.95
C LYS A 162 0.24 -8.05 17.63
N VAL A 163 1.06 -8.20 16.60
CA VAL A 163 0.65 -8.76 15.31
C VAL A 163 0.92 -10.28 15.26
N VAL A 164 -0.03 -11.06 14.76
CA VAL A 164 0.04 -12.53 14.64
C VAL A 164 -0.41 -12.98 13.26
N GLU A 165 0.33 -13.92 12.67
CA GLU A 165 0.13 -14.42 11.30
C GLU A 165 0.42 -15.92 11.24
N GLY A 166 -0.16 -16.65 10.27
CA GLY A 166 0.31 -17.98 9.85
C GLY A 166 0.02 -19.17 10.75
N ASP A 167 -0.70 -18.99 11.86
CA ASP A 167 -1.28 -20.09 12.64
C ASP A 167 -2.75 -20.24 12.26
N THR A 168 -3.08 -21.22 11.43
CA THR A 168 -4.43 -21.40 10.86
C THR A 168 -5.48 -21.75 11.90
N ASP A 169 -5.08 -22.20 13.10
CA ASP A 169 -6.02 -22.44 14.20
C ASP A 169 -6.39 -21.14 14.91
N ASN A 170 -5.57 -20.09 14.78
CA ASN A 170 -5.67 -18.87 15.58
C ASN A 170 -5.82 -17.57 14.76
N THR A 171 -5.56 -17.59 13.46
CA THR A 171 -5.63 -16.42 12.56
C THR A 171 -6.84 -16.52 11.61
N PRO A 172 -7.44 -15.39 11.22
CA PRO A 172 -8.56 -15.43 10.28
C PRO A 172 -8.08 -15.94 8.91
N TYR A 173 -8.98 -16.56 8.15
CA TYR A 173 -8.65 -17.09 6.84
C TYR A 173 -8.22 -15.97 5.87
N GLY A 174 -7.13 -16.17 5.15
CA GLY A 174 -6.68 -15.33 4.06
C GLY A 174 -5.95 -16.14 3.01
N LEU A 175 -5.57 -15.51 1.90
CA LEU A 175 -4.83 -16.19 0.83
C LEU A 175 -3.33 -16.08 0.98
N GLY A 176 -2.83 -15.35 1.97
CA GLY A 176 -1.39 -15.25 2.24
C GLY A 176 -0.69 -14.15 1.42
N THR A 177 0.64 -14.20 1.47
CA THR A 177 1.51 -13.14 0.94
C THR A 177 2.19 -13.56 -0.36
N TYR A 178 1.85 -12.87 -1.44
CA TYR A 178 2.50 -12.93 -2.75
C TYR A 178 2.04 -11.72 -3.58
N ALA A 179 2.65 -11.49 -4.75
CA ALA A 179 2.25 -10.44 -5.71
C ALA A 179 1.96 -9.07 -5.03
N SER A 180 2.78 -8.74 -4.03
CA SER A 180 2.70 -7.51 -3.23
C SER A 180 1.29 -7.19 -2.69
N ARG A 181 0.48 -8.22 -2.40
CA ARG A 181 -0.93 -8.02 -2.07
C ARG A 181 -1.19 -7.64 -0.61
N SER A 182 -0.27 -7.95 0.31
CA SER A 182 -0.54 -7.86 1.75
C SER A 182 -1.11 -6.51 2.19
N THR A 183 -0.53 -5.42 1.70
CA THR A 183 -1.01 -4.06 2.02
C THR A 183 -2.35 -3.75 1.33
N PRO A 184 -2.52 -3.93 0.00
CA PRO A 184 -3.82 -3.74 -0.65
C PRO A 184 -5.00 -4.47 -0.01
N VAL A 185 -4.80 -5.71 0.46
CA VAL A 185 -5.90 -6.54 1.01
C VAL A 185 -5.96 -6.55 2.53
N ALA A 186 -4.95 -7.10 3.22
CA ALA A 186 -4.97 -7.19 4.68
C ALA A 186 -4.73 -5.82 5.32
N GLY A 187 -3.98 -4.93 4.68
CA GLY A 187 -3.77 -3.56 5.18
C GLY A 187 -5.09 -2.78 5.16
N ALA A 188 -5.85 -2.90 4.07
CA ALA A 188 -7.20 -2.39 3.98
C ALA A 188 -8.14 -3.06 5.01
N ALA A 189 -8.10 -4.39 5.15
CA ALA A 189 -8.89 -5.10 6.16
C ALA A 189 -8.59 -4.60 7.58
N THR A 190 -7.31 -4.36 7.89
CA THR A 190 -6.84 -3.82 9.18
C THR A 190 -7.39 -2.42 9.42
N ALA A 191 -7.30 -1.53 8.44
CA ALA A 191 -7.85 -0.18 8.56
C ALA A 191 -9.38 -0.22 8.72
N VAL A 192 -10.08 -1.06 7.94
CA VAL A 192 -11.54 -1.19 8.00
C VAL A 192 -11.99 -1.72 9.36
N ILE A 193 -11.34 -2.76 9.91
CA ILE A 193 -11.71 -3.24 11.23
C ILE A 193 -11.38 -2.22 12.33
N ALA A 194 -10.23 -1.54 12.25
CA ALA A 194 -9.88 -0.49 13.20
C ALA A 194 -10.92 0.65 13.18
N ARG A 195 -11.38 1.09 12.00
CA ARG A 195 -12.45 2.09 11.88
C ARG A 195 -13.78 1.63 12.47
N LYS A 196 -14.17 0.37 12.25
CA LYS A 196 -15.37 -0.20 12.91
C LYS A 196 -15.24 -0.22 14.43
N LEU A 197 -14.05 -0.51 14.97
CA LEU A 197 -13.81 -0.42 16.41
C LEU A 197 -13.82 1.03 16.89
N ARG A 198 -13.32 1.99 16.11
CA ARG A 198 -13.45 3.42 16.41
C ARG A 198 -14.91 3.85 16.48
N ASP A 199 -15.75 3.39 15.54
CA ASP A 199 -17.18 3.69 15.54
C ASP A 199 -17.87 3.10 16.80
N LYS A 200 -17.54 1.86 17.18
CA LYS A 200 -18.01 1.27 18.45
C LYS A 200 -17.48 2.05 19.67
N ALA A 201 -16.22 2.46 19.64
CA ALA A 201 -15.57 3.23 20.69
C ALA A 201 -16.22 4.60 20.87
N LYS A 202 -16.66 5.25 19.77
CA LYS A 202 -17.38 6.53 19.80
C LYS A 202 -18.67 6.44 20.61
N LYS A 203 -19.43 5.34 20.47
CA LYS A 203 -20.66 5.10 21.24
C LYS A 203 -20.40 4.93 22.73
N ILE A 204 -19.34 4.19 23.06
CA ILE A 204 -18.93 3.99 24.45
C ILE A 204 -18.42 5.32 25.04
N ALA A 205 -17.63 6.08 24.28
CA ALA A 205 -17.15 7.40 24.69
C ALA A 205 -18.30 8.38 24.95
N ALA A 206 -19.30 8.41 24.07
CA ALA A 206 -20.50 9.23 24.22
C ALA A 206 -21.25 8.89 25.51
N HIS A 207 -21.37 7.60 25.83
CA HIS A 207 -21.96 7.14 27.09
C HIS A 207 -21.14 7.56 28.33
N LEU A 208 -19.81 7.46 28.27
CA LEU A 208 -18.93 7.87 29.38
C LEU A 208 -18.95 9.38 29.62
N LEU A 209 -19.06 10.17 28.55
CA LEU A 209 -19.07 11.63 28.60
C LEU A 209 -20.49 12.21 28.78
N GLU A 210 -21.52 11.37 28.83
CA GLU A 210 -22.93 11.78 28.86
C GLU A 210 -23.29 12.77 27.73
N ALA A 211 -22.69 12.57 26.55
CA ALA A 211 -22.81 13.45 25.38
C ALA A 211 -23.43 12.71 24.19
N SER A 212 -23.89 13.46 23.18
CA SER A 212 -24.28 12.86 21.89
C SER A 212 -23.05 12.39 21.13
N GLU A 213 -23.16 11.32 20.34
CA GLU A 213 -22.10 10.92 19.41
C GLU A 213 -21.74 12.06 18.45
N ASP A 214 -22.73 12.84 18.00
CA ASP A 214 -22.52 13.94 17.06
C ASP A 214 -21.72 15.11 17.64
N ASP A 215 -21.66 15.21 18.98
CA ASP A 215 -20.92 16.25 19.69
C ASP A 215 -19.47 15.83 20.00
N LEU A 216 -19.05 14.62 19.59
CA LEU A 216 -17.69 14.13 19.83
C LEU A 216 -16.76 14.41 18.64
N GLU A 217 -15.63 15.04 18.95
CA GLU A 217 -14.47 15.17 18.08
C GLU A 217 -13.48 14.03 18.36
N TRP A 218 -12.81 13.57 17.29
CA TRP A 218 -11.80 12.50 17.36
C TRP A 218 -10.44 13.04 16.95
N GLU A 219 -9.46 12.77 17.80
CA GLU A 219 -8.05 12.71 17.43
C GLU A 219 -7.53 11.30 17.73
N PRO A 220 -6.50 10.79 17.02
CA PRO A 220 -5.97 9.45 17.28
C PRO A 220 -5.71 9.20 18.77
N GLY A 221 -6.56 8.36 19.37
CA GLY A 221 -6.45 7.90 20.77
C GLY A 221 -7.35 8.64 21.77
N LYS A 222 -8.13 9.64 21.35
CA LYS A 222 -8.96 10.44 22.27
C LYS A 222 -10.24 10.95 21.61
N PHE A 223 -11.34 10.83 22.35
CA PHE A 223 -12.59 11.52 22.05
C PHE A 223 -12.77 12.69 23.02
N SER A 224 -13.18 13.85 22.51
CA SER A 224 -13.52 15.04 23.32
C SER A 224 -14.84 15.65 22.88
N VAL A 225 -15.53 16.33 23.80
CA VAL A 225 -16.75 17.09 23.47
C VAL A 225 -16.38 18.36 22.68
N ALA A 226 -17.09 18.64 21.59
CA ALA A 226 -16.86 19.80 20.76
C ALA A 226 -16.98 21.11 21.57
N GLY A 227 -15.94 21.93 21.54
CA GLY A 227 -15.86 23.18 22.31
C GLY A 227 -15.49 23.03 23.78
N ASP A 228 -15.33 21.80 24.30
CA ASP A 228 -14.84 21.50 25.64
C ASP A 228 -13.81 20.34 25.61
N PRO A 229 -12.55 20.62 25.22
CA PRO A 229 -11.52 19.60 25.07
C PRO A 229 -11.11 18.94 26.40
N ASP A 230 -11.43 19.56 27.54
CA ASP A 230 -11.16 19.00 28.86
C ASP A 230 -12.13 17.85 29.20
N SER A 231 -13.34 17.88 28.62
CA SER A 231 -14.29 16.77 28.66
C SER A 231 -13.92 15.73 27.60
N SER A 232 -13.04 14.80 27.99
CA SER A 232 -12.48 13.79 27.08
C SER A 232 -12.27 12.42 27.73
N VAL A 233 -12.24 11.39 26.88
CA VAL A 233 -11.87 10.02 27.25
C VAL A 233 -10.86 9.47 26.25
N THR A 234 -9.86 8.75 26.74
CA THR A 234 -8.86 8.09 25.90
C THR A 234 -9.38 6.77 25.35
N ILE A 235 -8.70 6.23 24.33
CA ILE A 235 -8.99 4.89 23.82
C ILE A 235 -8.78 3.81 24.90
N GLN A 236 -7.88 4.04 25.87
CA GLN A 236 -7.68 3.17 27.02
C GLN A 236 -8.89 3.19 27.97
N ASP A 237 -9.44 4.38 28.25
CA ASP A 237 -10.65 4.52 29.08
C ASP A 237 -11.84 3.81 28.42
N VAL A 238 -12.02 4.03 27.11
CA VAL A 238 -13.06 3.38 26.31
C VAL A 238 -12.87 1.87 26.26
N ALA A 239 -11.63 1.39 26.07
CA ALA A 239 -11.32 -0.04 26.07
C ALA A 239 -11.65 -0.68 27.41
N PHE A 240 -11.33 -0.03 28.54
CA PHE A 240 -11.69 -0.52 29.86
C PHE A 240 -13.21 -0.58 30.04
N ALA A 241 -13.90 0.52 29.70
CA ALA A 241 -15.36 0.62 29.80
C ALA A 241 -16.10 -0.42 28.97
N ALA A 242 -15.56 -0.78 27.79
CA ALA A 242 -16.13 -1.83 26.95
C ALA A 242 -16.29 -3.17 27.69
N TYR A 243 -15.45 -3.46 28.69
CA TYR A 243 -15.51 -4.70 29.48
C TYR A 243 -16.21 -4.55 30.83
N THR A 244 -16.31 -3.33 31.38
CA THR A 244 -16.85 -3.10 32.73
C THR A 244 -18.26 -2.53 32.72
N ASN A 245 -18.56 -1.61 31.80
CA ASN A 245 -19.80 -0.84 31.76
C ASN A 245 -20.10 -0.32 30.33
N PRO A 246 -20.20 -1.20 29.32
CA PRO A 246 -20.61 -0.76 28.00
C PRO A 246 -22.06 -0.25 28.02
N PRO A 247 -22.46 0.60 27.05
CA PRO A 247 -23.85 0.99 26.87
C PRO A 247 -24.76 -0.26 26.76
N PRO A 248 -26.02 -0.22 27.26
CA PRO A 248 -26.89 -1.39 27.31
C PRO A 248 -27.17 -2.08 25.96
N ASP A 249 -27.09 -1.35 24.85
CA ASP A 249 -27.33 -1.82 23.49
C ASP A 249 -26.06 -2.24 22.74
N ILE A 250 -24.89 -2.17 23.40
CA ILE A 250 -23.59 -2.48 22.83
C ILE A 250 -23.04 -3.74 23.50
N GLU A 251 -22.67 -4.73 22.68
CA GLU A 251 -22.00 -5.94 23.17
C GLU A 251 -20.69 -5.58 23.87
N ALA A 252 -20.38 -6.28 24.96
CA ALA A 252 -19.13 -6.10 25.70
C ALA A 252 -17.88 -6.37 24.85
N GLY A 253 -16.75 -5.82 25.30
CA GLY A 253 -15.46 -5.91 24.63
C GLY A 253 -15.29 -4.97 23.43
N LEU A 254 -14.07 -4.87 22.91
CA LEU A 254 -13.73 -4.00 21.79
C LEU A 254 -12.93 -4.79 20.75
N GLU A 255 -13.65 -5.55 19.93
CA GLU A 255 -13.04 -6.45 18.95
C GLU A 255 -13.94 -6.70 17.74
N GLY A 256 -13.34 -7.22 16.68
CA GLY A 256 -14.07 -7.73 15.52
C GLY A 256 -13.15 -8.21 14.41
N VAL A 257 -13.76 -8.57 13.27
CA VAL A 257 -13.07 -9.10 12.10
C VAL A 257 -13.55 -8.42 10.83
N ASN A 258 -12.65 -8.24 9.86
CA ASN A 258 -13.00 -7.86 8.50
C ASN A 258 -12.34 -8.81 7.49
N TYR A 259 -13.15 -9.22 6.52
CA TYR A 259 -12.73 -9.85 5.29
C TYR A 259 -12.89 -8.82 4.18
N TYR A 260 -11.79 -8.44 3.55
CA TYR A 260 -11.74 -7.38 2.58
C TYR A 260 -11.64 -7.96 1.17
N ASP A 261 -12.73 -7.84 0.42
CA ASP A 261 -12.76 -8.08 -1.02
C ASP A 261 -12.41 -6.75 -1.72
N PRO A 262 -11.21 -6.63 -2.33
CA PRO A 262 -10.78 -5.36 -2.91
C PRO A 262 -11.67 -5.00 -4.12
N PRO A 263 -12.09 -3.73 -4.28
CA PRO A 263 -12.93 -3.32 -5.42
C PRO A 263 -12.16 -3.30 -6.75
N ASN A 264 -10.83 -3.23 -6.68
CA ASN A 264 -9.90 -3.27 -7.79
C ASN A 264 -8.50 -3.63 -7.25
N MET A 265 -7.55 -3.90 -8.13
CA MET A 265 -6.13 -3.91 -7.82
C MET A 265 -5.60 -2.49 -7.59
N THR A 266 -4.37 -2.41 -7.07
CA THR A 266 -3.63 -1.14 -6.95
C THR A 266 -2.50 -1.11 -7.98
N TYR A 267 -2.21 0.05 -8.57
CA TYR A 267 -1.27 0.18 -9.68
C TYR A 267 -0.10 1.12 -9.34
N PRO A 268 0.80 0.70 -8.42
CA PRO A 268 1.96 1.50 -8.10
C PRO A 268 2.85 1.66 -9.33
N PHE A 269 3.58 2.76 -9.40
CA PHE A 269 4.43 3.08 -10.55
C PHE A 269 5.77 3.64 -10.10
N GLY A 270 6.74 3.62 -11.00
CA GLY A 270 8.05 4.19 -10.76
C GLY A 270 8.82 4.42 -12.05
N THR A 271 9.79 5.33 -12.00
CA THR A 271 10.81 5.47 -13.04
C THR A 271 12.16 5.15 -12.44
N TYR A 272 12.83 4.13 -12.98
CA TYR A 272 14.20 3.77 -12.65
C TYR A 272 15.12 4.17 -13.79
N ILE A 273 16.25 4.78 -13.44
CA ILE A 273 17.32 5.11 -14.38
C ILE A 273 18.62 4.50 -13.87
N VAL A 274 19.36 3.85 -14.76
CA VAL A 274 20.65 3.23 -14.48
C VAL A 274 21.69 3.71 -15.50
N ILE A 275 22.89 3.96 -15.02
CA ILE A 275 24.05 4.29 -15.84
C ILE A 275 25.00 3.10 -15.76
N VAL A 276 25.47 2.63 -16.91
CA VAL A 276 26.32 1.45 -17.01
C VAL A 276 27.51 1.79 -17.91
N ASP A 277 28.72 1.56 -17.43
CA ASP A 277 29.93 1.57 -18.26
C ASP A 277 30.31 0.13 -18.56
N VAL A 278 30.58 -0.19 -19.82
CA VAL A 278 30.92 -1.54 -20.27
C VAL A 278 32.33 -1.55 -20.83
N ASP A 279 33.18 -2.44 -20.32
CA ASP A 279 34.48 -2.70 -20.92
C ASP A 279 34.28 -3.42 -22.28
N PRO A 280 34.67 -2.80 -23.41
CA PRO A 280 34.46 -3.39 -24.74
C PRO A 280 35.29 -4.66 -24.99
N GLY A 281 36.39 -4.86 -24.27
CA GLY A 281 37.27 -6.01 -24.40
C GLY A 281 36.81 -7.21 -23.56
N THR A 282 36.18 -6.97 -22.42
CA THR A 282 35.81 -8.03 -21.47
C THR A 282 34.30 -8.25 -21.32
N GLY A 283 33.48 -7.27 -21.68
CA GLY A 283 32.03 -7.28 -21.47
C GLY A 283 31.61 -7.12 -20.00
N GLN A 284 32.53 -6.75 -19.11
CA GLN A 284 32.22 -6.44 -17.71
C GLN A 284 31.50 -5.09 -17.62
N TRP A 285 30.51 -5.01 -16.72
CA TRP A 285 29.67 -3.84 -16.48
C TRP A 285 29.26 -3.75 -15.01
#